data_AF-A0A0D2N0F3-F1
#
_entry.id   AF-A0A0D2N0F3-F1
#
_cell.length_a   1.000
_cell.length_b   1.000
_cell.length_c   1.000
_cell.angle_alpha   90.00
_cell.angle_beta   90.00
_cell.angle_gamma   90.00
#
_symmetry.space_group_name_H-M   'P 1'
#
loop_
_entity.id
_entity.type
_entity.pdbx_description
1 polymer ?
#
loop_
_entity_poly.entity_id
_entity_poly.type
_entity_poly.pdbx_seq_one_letter_code
_entity_poly.pdbx_strand_id
1 'polypeptide(L)'
;MPYLSRRALDGLKAYEYKPAGYTYLDKIHAPFYNWCVEKMPMWLAPNLITLTGTMCLIVAYLISAWYSPDFDSVPDPPRWVYLVNGLSVVLYVHLDCLDGKQARRTKSSSPLGQLFDHGCDALSVNLLLANIGVSLGMSCSWAHGIGNFGVMFTWILAQWEEYHTSIMLYGNSFYGVLEANYCIALLHFVTFAVGPWLWRLPATDVVPLKILEGVQLNSLLIIAMVTVGFYQALCNMYRVFFSFDYRTLPPKEAGHKQLGPTAAWLHFVTLTAQLAISAIWLYGETTTPYLCRAQNVNVGIIYALTASRLIMAHMCKEPFQPPLLAIFGMALAVANSRLKWADPMQVTLGLAIVALFGYLHYVLSVIDQICNFLGIRCLSLKRPDAATVSAMHAN
;
A
#
# COMPACT_ATOMS: atom_id res chain seq x y z
N MET A 1 24.06 14.01 0.91
CA MET A 1 23.60 14.70 -0.31
C MET A 1 22.08 14.70 -0.33
N PRO A 2 21.41 15.74 -0.82
CA PRO A 2 19.95 15.75 -0.93
C PRO A 2 19.46 14.64 -1.86
N TYR A 3 18.32 14.03 -1.54
CA TYR A 3 17.69 13.02 -2.39
C TYR A 3 17.07 13.63 -3.66
N LEU A 4 16.60 14.87 -3.57
CA LEU A 4 15.95 15.58 -4.67
C LEU A 4 16.87 16.67 -5.20
N SER A 5 17.11 16.62 -6.51
CA SER A 5 17.79 17.71 -7.21
C SER A 5 16.85 18.92 -7.34
N ARG A 6 17.41 20.08 -7.66
CA ARG A 6 16.59 21.28 -7.94
C ARG A 6 15.60 21.03 -9.08
N ARG A 7 16.03 20.34 -10.13
CA ARG A 7 15.18 19.93 -11.26
C ARG A 7 14.00 19.07 -10.82
N ALA A 8 14.24 18.09 -9.95
CA ALA A 8 13.18 17.22 -9.41
C ALA A 8 12.15 18.02 -8.59
N LEU A 9 12.61 19.00 -7.79
CA LEU A 9 11.73 19.89 -7.02
C LEU A 9 10.89 20.80 -7.94
N ASP A 10 11.48 21.33 -9.02
CA ASP A 10 10.75 22.13 -10.00
C ASP A 10 9.71 21.27 -10.76
N GLY A 11 10.05 20.01 -11.09
CA GLY A 11 9.12 19.04 -11.64
C GLY A 11 7.95 18.72 -10.71
N LEU A 12 8.23 18.54 -9.41
CA LEU A 12 7.24 18.36 -8.35
C LEU A 12 6.29 19.56 -8.24
N LYS A 13 6.82 20.79 -8.33
CA LYS A 13 5.98 22.01 -8.31
C LYS A 13 5.00 22.06 -9.48
N ALA A 14 5.41 21.50 -10.63
CA ALA A 14 4.62 21.46 -11.84
C ALA A 14 3.69 20.24 -11.93
N TYR A 15 3.65 19.40 -10.90
CA TYR A 15 2.83 18.20 -10.85
C TYR A 15 1.37 18.53 -10.52
N GLU A 16 0.46 17.87 -11.23
CA GLU A 16 -0.98 18.00 -11.05
C GLU A 16 -1.60 16.60 -10.94
N TYR A 17 -2.29 16.34 -9.83
CA TYR A 17 -2.95 15.07 -9.59
C TYR A 17 -4.18 14.90 -10.48
N LYS A 18 -4.27 13.76 -11.18
CA LYS A 18 -5.37 13.43 -12.11
C LYS A 18 -6.01 12.10 -11.71
N PRO A 19 -6.94 12.10 -10.74
CA PRO A 19 -7.64 10.89 -10.32
C PRO A 19 -8.69 10.47 -11.35
N ALA A 20 -8.82 9.17 -11.57
CA ALA A 20 -9.86 8.56 -12.39
C ALA A 20 -10.28 7.18 -11.83
N GLY A 21 -11.36 6.62 -12.39
CA GLY A 21 -11.79 5.26 -12.05
C GLY A 21 -12.77 5.14 -10.88
N TYR A 22 -13.39 6.24 -10.45
CA TYR A 22 -14.40 6.28 -9.39
C TYR A 22 -15.45 5.18 -9.54
N THR A 23 -15.70 4.45 -8.47
CA THR A 23 -16.70 3.38 -8.41
C THR A 23 -18.08 3.88 -8.03
N TYR A 24 -19.08 3.00 -8.10
CA TYR A 24 -20.39 3.29 -7.53
C TYR A 24 -20.33 3.53 -6.02
N LEU A 25 -19.50 2.76 -5.31
CA LEU A 25 -19.37 2.90 -3.87
C LEU A 25 -18.74 4.24 -3.48
N ASP A 26 -17.73 4.70 -4.25
CA ASP A 26 -17.14 6.04 -4.09
C ASP A 26 -18.21 7.14 -4.21
N LYS A 27 -19.05 7.04 -5.24
CA LYS A 27 -20.14 8.00 -5.49
C LYS A 27 -21.20 7.97 -4.39
N ILE A 28 -21.54 6.78 -3.88
CA ILE A 28 -22.50 6.60 -2.78
C ILE A 28 -21.96 7.21 -1.48
N HIS A 29 -20.67 7.05 -1.19
CA HIS A 29 -20.06 7.59 0.03
C HIS A 29 -19.70 9.08 -0.08
N ALA A 30 -19.62 9.64 -1.29
CA ALA A 30 -19.22 11.03 -1.48
C ALA A 30 -20.02 12.04 -0.64
N PRO A 31 -21.37 11.97 -0.54
CA PRO A 31 -22.15 12.86 0.32
C PRO A 31 -21.81 12.70 1.81
N PHE A 32 -21.64 11.46 2.28
CA PHE A 32 -21.24 11.17 3.66
C PHE A 32 -19.87 11.79 3.98
N TYR A 33 -18.89 11.62 3.11
CA TYR A 33 -17.56 12.20 3.30
C TYR A 33 -17.55 13.72 3.22
N ASN A 34 -18.40 14.32 2.38
CA ASN A 34 -18.55 15.78 2.33
C ASN A 34 -19.17 16.31 3.64
N TRP A 35 -20.15 15.61 4.20
CA TRP A 35 -20.69 15.96 5.51
C TRP A 35 -19.65 15.80 6.63
N CYS A 36 -18.88 14.71 6.64
CA CYS A 36 -17.82 14.47 7.63
C CYS A 36 -16.75 15.56 7.59
N VAL A 37 -16.26 15.92 6.39
CA VAL A 37 -15.19 16.91 6.27
C VAL A 37 -15.62 18.29 6.75
N GLU A 38 -16.91 18.66 6.62
CA GLU A 38 -17.44 19.93 7.15
C GLU A 38 -17.36 20.01 8.68
N LYS A 39 -17.39 18.88 9.37
CA LYS A 39 -17.29 18.80 10.83
C LYS A 39 -15.86 18.74 11.34
N MET A 40 -14.87 18.52 10.47
CA MET A 40 -13.47 18.50 10.87
C MET A 40 -12.96 19.90 11.27
N PRO A 41 -12.02 20.01 12.22
CA PRO A 41 -11.45 21.30 12.56
C PRO A 41 -10.56 21.86 11.44
N MET A 42 -10.61 23.17 11.22
CA MET A 42 -9.81 23.84 10.16
C MET A 42 -8.29 23.83 10.43
N TRP A 43 -7.86 23.51 11.65
CA TRP A 43 -6.43 23.34 11.96
C TRP A 43 -5.89 21.96 11.59
N LEU A 44 -6.77 20.99 11.35
CA LEU A 44 -6.40 19.60 11.11
C LEU A 44 -5.78 19.47 9.71
N ALA A 45 -4.48 19.18 9.69
CA ALA A 45 -3.75 18.95 8.46
C ALA A 45 -4.20 17.63 7.80
N PRO A 46 -4.39 17.59 6.47
CA PRO A 46 -4.73 16.37 5.73
C PRO A 46 -3.79 15.20 6.04
N ASN A 47 -2.48 15.42 5.97
CA ASN A 47 -1.49 14.38 6.22
C ASN A 47 -1.56 13.81 7.66
N LEU A 48 -2.09 14.56 8.63
CA LEU A 48 -2.32 14.04 9.98
C LEU A 48 -3.51 13.07 10.00
N ILE A 49 -4.52 13.29 9.17
CA ILE A 49 -5.66 12.37 8.98
C ILE A 49 -5.15 11.05 8.40
N THR A 50 -4.39 11.12 7.30
CA THR A 50 -3.73 9.95 6.67
C THR A 50 -2.90 9.17 7.70
N LEU A 51 -2.01 9.87 8.41
CA LEU A 51 -1.13 9.25 9.41
C LEU A 51 -1.93 8.57 10.52
N THR A 52 -3.03 9.18 10.96
CA THR A 52 -3.91 8.61 11.99
C THR A 52 -4.53 7.29 11.51
N GLY A 53 -5.01 7.24 10.26
CA GLY A 53 -5.53 6.00 9.65
C GLY A 53 -4.47 4.91 9.59
N THR A 54 -3.26 5.23 9.13
CA THR A 54 -2.14 4.28 9.10
C THR A 54 -1.74 3.81 10.50
N MET A 55 -1.76 4.69 11.52
CA MET A 55 -1.48 4.31 12.90
C MET A 55 -2.50 3.30 13.45
N CYS A 56 -3.77 3.39 13.06
CA CYS A 56 -4.76 2.38 13.42
C CYS A 56 -4.36 0.99 12.89
N LEU A 57 -3.89 0.90 11.64
CA LEU A 57 -3.40 -0.36 11.06
C LEU A 57 -2.13 -0.86 11.75
N ILE A 58 -1.19 0.04 12.08
CA ILE A 58 0.05 -0.33 12.80
C ILE A 58 -0.29 -0.92 14.17
N VAL A 59 -1.19 -0.29 14.93
CA VAL A 59 -1.61 -0.82 16.24
C VAL A 59 -2.28 -2.18 16.09
N ALA A 60 -3.19 -2.35 15.13
CA ALA A 60 -3.83 -3.64 14.85
C ALA A 60 -2.81 -4.72 14.44
N TYR A 61 -1.82 -4.36 13.62
CA TYR A 61 -0.71 -5.23 13.26
C TYR A 61 0.13 -5.65 14.46
N LEU A 62 0.49 -4.73 15.36
CA LEU A 62 1.28 -5.05 16.55
C LEU A 62 0.51 -5.97 17.51
N ILE A 63 -0.79 -5.74 17.69
CA ILE A 63 -1.67 -6.65 18.45
C ILE A 63 -1.70 -8.03 17.79
N SER A 64 -1.90 -8.08 16.47
CA SER A 64 -1.92 -9.33 15.70
C SER A 64 -0.58 -10.07 15.77
N ALA A 65 0.55 -9.36 15.72
CA ALA A 65 1.88 -9.93 15.84
C ALA A 65 2.18 -10.46 17.25
N TRP A 66 1.60 -9.85 18.30
CA TRP A 66 1.70 -10.34 19.67
C TRP A 66 0.93 -11.65 19.86
N TYR A 67 -0.32 -11.71 19.39
CA TYR A 67 -1.17 -12.89 19.55
C TYR A 67 -0.89 -14.00 18.54
N SER A 68 -0.39 -13.65 17.36
CA SER A 68 -0.04 -14.61 16.33
C SER A 68 1.30 -14.31 15.67
N PRO A 69 2.43 -14.57 16.33
CA PRO A 69 3.74 -14.21 15.79
C PRO A 69 4.01 -14.80 14.41
N ASP A 70 3.64 -16.06 14.18
CA ASP A 70 3.91 -16.78 12.92
C ASP A 70 2.68 -16.93 12.02
N PHE A 71 1.66 -16.07 12.20
CA PHE A 71 0.40 -16.02 11.42
C PHE A 71 -0.52 -17.24 11.53
N ASP A 72 -0.06 -18.35 12.10
CA ASP A 72 -0.85 -19.55 12.38
C ASP A 72 -0.53 -20.04 13.79
N SER A 73 -1.16 -19.42 14.79
CA SER A 73 -0.86 -19.69 16.19
C SER A 73 -1.82 -20.68 16.82
N VAL A 74 -1.28 -21.51 17.71
CA VAL A 74 -2.02 -22.50 18.48
C VAL A 74 -1.78 -22.22 19.97
N PRO A 75 -2.81 -21.87 20.75
CA PRO A 75 -4.21 -21.67 20.35
C PRO A 75 -4.40 -20.44 19.44
N ASP A 76 -5.53 -20.41 18.72
CA ASP A 76 -5.92 -19.25 17.90
C ASP A 76 -6.01 -17.96 18.74
N PRO A 77 -5.72 -16.78 18.15
CA PRO A 77 -5.92 -15.49 18.79
C PRO A 77 -7.33 -15.30 19.37
N PRO A 78 -7.45 -14.56 20.49
CA PRO A 78 -8.75 -14.16 21.03
C PRO A 78 -9.59 -13.42 19.99
N ARG A 79 -10.91 -13.68 19.97
CA ARG A 79 -11.80 -13.17 18.93
C ARG A 79 -11.73 -11.65 18.74
N TRP A 80 -11.55 -10.89 19.83
CA TRP A 80 -11.48 -9.43 19.79
C TRP A 80 -10.30 -8.91 18.96
N VAL A 81 -9.23 -9.70 18.74
CA VAL A 81 -8.12 -9.33 17.85
C VAL A 81 -8.64 -9.11 16.42
N TYR A 82 -9.50 -10.01 15.94
CA TYR A 82 -10.12 -9.87 14.61
C TYR A 82 -11.11 -8.70 14.56
N LEU A 83 -11.80 -8.39 15.66
CA LEU A 83 -12.65 -7.19 15.73
C LEU A 83 -11.81 -5.92 15.58
N VAL A 84 -10.68 -5.84 16.29
CA VAL A 84 -9.75 -4.71 16.18
C VAL A 84 -9.20 -4.60 14.76
N ASN A 85 -8.85 -5.71 14.12
CA ASN A 85 -8.42 -5.70 12.72
C ASN A 85 -9.52 -5.13 11.82
N GLY A 86 -10.76 -5.61 11.90
CA GLY A 86 -11.88 -5.09 11.10
C GLY A 86 -12.14 -3.60 11.33
N LEU A 87 -12.18 -3.15 12.59
CA LEU A 87 -12.34 -1.74 12.93
C LEU A 87 -11.19 -0.87 12.42
N SER A 88 -9.95 -1.36 12.47
CA SER A 88 -8.78 -0.63 11.99
C SER A 88 -8.84 -0.39 10.49
N VAL A 89 -9.32 -1.36 9.71
CA VAL A 89 -9.49 -1.20 8.26
C VAL A 89 -10.58 -0.19 7.93
N VAL A 90 -11.71 -0.25 8.65
CA VAL A 90 -12.81 0.72 8.49
C VAL A 90 -12.34 2.14 8.82
N LEU A 91 -11.62 2.32 9.93
CA LEU A 91 -11.07 3.62 10.31
C LEU A 91 -10.06 4.12 9.27
N TYR A 92 -9.13 3.26 8.85
CA TYR A 92 -8.14 3.59 7.83
C TYR A 92 -8.79 4.07 6.53
N VAL A 93 -9.66 3.26 5.92
CA VAL A 93 -10.23 3.59 4.59
C VAL A 93 -11.11 4.85 4.63
N HIS A 94 -11.80 5.10 5.74
CA HIS A 94 -12.59 6.33 5.87
C HIS A 94 -11.72 7.57 6.09
N LEU A 95 -10.65 7.47 6.89
CA LEU A 95 -9.73 8.58 7.12
C LEU A 95 -8.96 8.92 5.83
N ASP A 96 -8.53 7.91 5.10
CA ASP A 96 -7.95 8.00 3.75
C ASP A 96 -8.86 8.79 2.80
N CYS A 97 -10.13 8.40 2.67
CA CYS A 97 -11.11 9.10 1.84
C CYS A 97 -11.39 10.57 2.25
N LEU A 98 -11.06 10.96 3.49
CA LEU A 98 -11.33 12.28 4.04
C LEU A 98 -10.16 13.25 3.85
N ASP A 99 -8.92 12.79 3.71
CA ASP A 99 -7.75 13.67 3.72
C ASP A 99 -7.73 14.66 2.53
N GLY A 100 -8.00 14.21 1.31
CA GLY A 100 -8.00 15.03 0.11
C GLY A 100 -9.19 15.97 0.07
N LYS A 101 -10.31 15.57 0.69
CA LYS A 101 -11.47 16.45 0.91
C LYS A 101 -11.10 17.55 1.89
N GLN A 102 -10.41 17.21 2.98
CA GLN A 102 -9.92 18.19 3.95
C GLN A 102 -8.93 19.13 3.28
N ALA A 103 -8.00 18.63 2.47
CA ALA A 103 -7.01 19.43 1.76
C ALA A 103 -7.64 20.48 0.84
N ARG A 104 -8.73 20.12 0.15
CA ARG A 104 -9.51 21.06 -0.66
C ARG A 104 -10.22 22.09 0.21
N ARG A 105 -10.84 21.66 1.31
CA ARG A 105 -11.55 22.54 2.26
C ARG A 105 -10.63 23.56 2.92
N THR A 106 -9.45 23.14 3.35
CA THR A 106 -8.43 24.00 3.99
C THR A 106 -7.54 24.74 2.98
N LYS A 107 -7.76 24.56 1.67
CA LYS A 107 -6.94 25.13 0.58
C LYS A 107 -5.45 24.80 0.74
N SER A 108 -5.15 23.59 1.21
CA SER A 108 -3.80 23.11 1.50
C SER A 108 -3.38 21.91 0.63
N SER A 109 -4.08 21.67 -0.48
CA SER A 109 -3.69 20.66 -1.47
C SER A 109 -2.27 20.92 -1.98
N SER A 110 -1.45 19.88 -2.03
CA SER A 110 -0.07 19.98 -2.49
C SER A 110 0.43 18.62 -2.99
N PRO A 111 1.49 18.58 -3.82
CA PRO A 111 2.13 17.32 -4.20
C PRO A 111 2.59 16.52 -2.96
N LEU A 112 3.04 17.18 -1.90
CA LEU A 112 3.39 16.51 -0.64
C LEU A 112 2.22 15.72 -0.06
N GLY A 113 1.00 16.24 -0.16
CA GLY A 113 -0.20 15.57 0.35
C GLY A 113 -0.39 14.19 -0.28
N GLN A 114 -0.40 14.12 -1.61
CA GLN A 114 -0.54 12.86 -2.33
C GLN A 114 0.64 11.91 -2.09
N LEU A 115 1.87 12.44 -2.05
CA LEU A 115 3.04 11.61 -1.73
C LEU A 115 2.89 10.97 -0.34
N PHE A 116 2.42 11.74 0.63
CA PHE A 116 2.24 11.28 2.00
C PHE A 116 1.14 10.22 2.08
N ASP A 117 0.03 10.48 1.41
CA ASP A 117 -1.12 9.58 1.24
C ASP A 117 -0.72 8.23 0.61
N HIS A 118 -0.34 8.25 -0.66
CA HIS A 118 0.06 7.03 -1.38
C HIS A 118 1.29 6.34 -0.78
N GLY A 119 2.18 7.09 -0.10
CA GLY A 119 3.32 6.54 0.63
C GLY A 119 2.90 5.77 1.87
N CYS A 120 1.90 6.27 2.60
CA CYS A 120 1.26 5.57 3.72
C CYS A 120 0.45 4.36 3.24
N ASP A 121 -0.23 4.46 2.10
CA ASP A 121 -0.89 3.32 1.47
C ASP A 121 0.08 2.19 1.17
N ALA A 122 1.25 2.51 0.61
CA ALA A 122 2.26 1.50 0.29
C ALA A 122 2.72 0.70 1.53
N LEU A 123 2.80 1.34 2.70
CA LEU A 123 3.03 0.64 3.98
C LEU A 123 1.80 -0.18 4.39
N SER A 124 0.63 0.43 4.27
CA SER A 124 -0.66 -0.13 4.68
C SER A 124 -0.98 -1.43 3.95
N VAL A 125 -0.61 -1.58 2.67
CA VAL A 125 -0.77 -2.84 1.92
C VAL A 125 -0.17 -4.02 2.67
N ASN A 126 1.06 -3.91 3.20
CA ASN A 126 1.67 -5.01 3.94
C ASN A 126 1.01 -5.24 5.31
N LEU A 127 0.60 -4.18 6.01
CA LEU A 127 -0.08 -4.28 7.30
C LEU A 127 -1.44 -4.99 7.16
N LEU A 128 -2.21 -4.64 6.14
CA LEU A 128 -3.48 -5.28 5.80
C LEU A 128 -3.28 -6.76 5.47
N LEU A 129 -2.33 -7.07 4.57
CA LEU A 129 -2.00 -8.45 4.20
C LEU A 129 -1.54 -9.29 5.39
N ALA A 130 -0.74 -8.73 6.28
CA ALA A 130 -0.30 -9.42 7.48
C ALA A 130 -1.46 -9.75 8.43
N ASN A 131 -2.42 -8.83 8.59
CA ASN A 131 -3.61 -9.04 9.42
C ASN A 131 -4.59 -10.03 8.77
N ILE A 132 -4.71 -10.03 7.43
CA ILE A 132 -5.43 -11.06 6.66
C ILE A 132 -4.80 -12.42 6.94
N GLY A 133 -3.47 -12.53 6.87
CA GLY A 133 -2.75 -13.77 7.16
C GLY A 133 -3.07 -14.34 8.56
N VAL A 134 -3.15 -13.48 9.58
CA VAL A 134 -3.56 -13.88 10.94
C VAL A 134 -5.01 -14.35 11.01
N SER A 135 -5.91 -13.72 10.24
CA SER A 135 -7.33 -14.12 10.23
C SER A 135 -7.55 -15.45 9.51
N LEU A 136 -6.75 -15.73 8.49
CA LEU A 136 -6.83 -16.95 7.69
C LEU A 136 -5.96 -18.10 8.22
N GLY A 137 -5.17 -17.88 9.27
CA GLY A 137 -4.25 -18.87 9.83
C GLY A 137 -3.15 -19.27 8.84
N MET A 138 -2.49 -18.29 8.22
CA MET A 138 -1.56 -18.50 7.11
C MET A 138 -0.11 -18.21 7.49
N SER A 139 0.57 -19.22 8.03
CA SER A 139 2.03 -19.19 8.18
C SER A 139 2.75 -19.08 6.82
N CYS A 140 4.07 -18.87 6.87
CA CYS A 140 4.88 -18.80 5.66
C CYS A 140 4.74 -20.08 4.85
N SER A 141 4.17 -19.90 3.67
CA SER A 141 3.74 -20.94 2.75
C SER A 141 3.68 -20.36 1.35
N TRP A 142 3.52 -21.21 0.35
CA TRP A 142 3.28 -20.76 -1.02
C TRP A 142 2.06 -19.85 -1.11
N ALA A 143 1.02 -20.13 -0.34
CA ALA A 143 -0.22 -19.39 -0.34
C ALA A 143 -0.03 -17.98 0.25
N HIS A 144 0.76 -17.84 1.33
CA HIS A 144 1.15 -16.54 1.86
C HIS A 144 1.97 -15.74 0.84
N GLY A 145 2.98 -16.36 0.24
CA GLY A 145 3.84 -15.70 -0.75
C GLY A 145 3.09 -15.22 -1.98
N ILE A 146 2.26 -16.08 -2.59
CA ILE A 146 1.47 -15.74 -3.79
C ILE A 146 0.33 -14.78 -3.45
N GLY A 147 -0.31 -14.91 -2.28
CA GLY A 147 -1.34 -13.99 -1.81
C GLY A 147 -0.80 -12.56 -1.67
N ASN A 148 0.36 -12.40 -1.02
CA ASN A 148 1.02 -11.10 -0.91
C ASN A 148 1.42 -10.57 -2.28
N PHE A 149 2.01 -11.41 -3.13
CA PHE A 149 2.38 -11.04 -4.50
C PHE A 149 1.18 -10.48 -5.25
N GLY A 150 0.05 -11.20 -5.28
CA GLY A 150 -1.12 -10.82 -6.07
C GLY A 150 -1.62 -9.42 -5.73
N VAL A 151 -1.81 -9.14 -4.43
CA VAL A 151 -2.33 -7.84 -3.97
C VAL A 151 -1.30 -6.72 -4.13
N MET A 152 -0.04 -6.95 -3.71
CA MET A 152 1.02 -5.96 -3.83
C MET A 152 1.32 -5.62 -5.30
N PHE A 153 1.24 -6.60 -6.19
CA PHE A 153 1.47 -6.42 -7.62
C PHE A 153 0.41 -5.53 -8.25
N THR A 154 -0.86 -5.79 -7.96
CA THR A 154 -1.96 -4.95 -8.46
C THR A 154 -1.83 -3.51 -7.98
N TRP A 155 -1.55 -3.30 -6.69
CA TRP A 155 -1.43 -1.94 -6.14
C TRP A 155 -0.26 -1.18 -6.77
N ILE A 156 0.93 -1.80 -6.88
CA ILE A 156 2.10 -1.11 -7.44
C ILE A 156 1.97 -0.88 -8.95
N LEU A 157 1.22 -1.72 -9.66
CA LEU A 157 0.94 -1.51 -11.08
C LEU A 157 0.00 -0.32 -11.33
N ALA A 158 -0.85 0.08 -10.38
CA ALA A 158 -1.59 1.34 -10.49
C ALA A 158 -0.65 2.55 -10.46
N GLN A 159 0.34 2.56 -9.57
CA GLN A 159 1.36 3.61 -9.49
C GLN A 159 2.29 3.60 -10.72
N TRP A 160 2.63 2.41 -11.23
CA TRP A 160 3.39 2.25 -12.47
C TRP A 160 2.61 2.75 -13.68
N GLU A 161 1.31 2.46 -13.75
CA GLU A 161 0.43 3.01 -14.77
C GLU A 161 0.37 4.53 -14.68
N GLU A 162 0.20 5.10 -13.48
CA GLU A 162 0.20 6.56 -13.28
C GLU A 162 1.53 7.17 -13.77
N TYR A 163 2.67 6.53 -13.48
CA TYR A 163 3.97 6.99 -13.99
C TYR A 163 3.97 7.17 -15.52
N HIS A 164 3.43 6.19 -16.25
CA HIS A 164 3.44 6.14 -17.71
C HIS A 164 2.30 6.93 -18.37
N THR A 165 1.15 7.08 -17.72
CA THR A 165 -0.06 7.70 -18.29
C THR A 165 -0.35 9.08 -17.72
N SER A 166 0.22 9.40 -16.56
CA SER A 166 -0.09 10.58 -15.73
C SER A 166 -1.54 10.67 -15.26
N ILE A 167 -2.24 9.52 -15.21
CA ILE A 167 -3.61 9.39 -14.71
C ILE A 167 -3.62 8.28 -13.66
N MET A 168 -4.10 8.59 -12.46
CA MET A 168 -4.21 7.62 -11.38
C MET A 168 -5.56 6.91 -11.46
N LEU A 169 -5.56 5.70 -12.03
CA LEU A 169 -6.72 4.83 -12.12
C LEU A 169 -6.74 3.84 -10.94
N TYR A 170 -7.54 4.13 -9.93
CA TYR A 170 -7.68 3.29 -8.72
C TYR A 170 -8.94 2.42 -8.70
N GLY A 171 -9.72 2.42 -9.79
CA GLY A 171 -10.92 1.59 -9.94
C GLY A 171 -11.43 1.53 -11.37
N ASN A 172 -12.49 0.74 -11.58
CA ASN A 172 -13.08 0.48 -12.91
C ASN A 172 -14.61 0.66 -12.94
N SER A 173 -15.14 1.62 -12.17
CA SER A 173 -16.59 1.84 -11.91
C SER A 173 -17.26 0.81 -10.98
N PHE A 174 -16.86 -0.45 -11.01
CA PHE A 174 -17.47 -1.50 -10.18
C PHE A 174 -16.62 -1.90 -8.98
N TYR A 175 -15.31 -1.91 -9.16
CA TYR A 175 -14.36 -2.35 -8.15
C TYR A 175 -13.15 -1.42 -8.14
N GLY A 176 -12.73 -1.04 -6.94
CA GLY A 176 -11.57 -0.20 -6.68
C GLY A 176 -11.06 -0.39 -5.26
N VAL A 177 -10.32 0.60 -4.77
CA VAL A 177 -9.66 0.56 -3.46
C VAL A 177 -10.68 0.48 -2.31
N LEU A 178 -11.81 1.19 -2.41
CA LEU A 178 -12.84 1.20 -1.37
C LEU A 178 -13.52 -0.17 -1.20
N GLU A 179 -13.92 -0.81 -2.31
CA GLU A 179 -14.50 -2.16 -2.28
C GLU A 179 -13.51 -3.18 -1.72
N ALA A 180 -12.24 -3.11 -2.13
CA ALA A 180 -11.21 -4.01 -1.63
C ALA A 180 -11.06 -3.89 -0.10
N ASN A 181 -11.00 -2.67 0.45
CA ASN A 181 -10.92 -2.46 1.89
C ASN A 181 -12.18 -2.93 2.63
N TYR A 182 -13.37 -2.77 2.07
CA TYR A 182 -14.59 -3.33 2.67
C TYR A 182 -14.61 -4.86 2.67
N CYS A 183 -14.12 -5.51 1.61
CA CYS A 183 -13.93 -6.96 1.60
C CYS A 183 -12.97 -7.42 2.71
N ILE A 184 -11.88 -6.69 2.95
CA ILE A 184 -10.92 -6.99 4.01
C ILE A 184 -11.54 -6.78 5.40
N ALA A 185 -12.25 -5.68 5.61
CA ALA A 185 -12.96 -5.43 6.86
C ALA A 185 -14.01 -6.53 7.14
N LEU A 186 -14.77 -6.92 6.12
CA LEU A 186 -15.77 -7.98 6.21
C LEU A 186 -15.13 -9.33 6.58
N LEU A 187 -14.00 -9.68 5.97
CA LEU A 187 -13.22 -10.88 6.32
C LEU A 187 -12.90 -10.90 7.82
N HIS A 188 -12.40 -9.79 8.36
CA HIS A 188 -12.09 -9.68 9.79
C HIS A 188 -13.33 -9.78 10.67
N PHE A 189 -14.44 -9.11 10.30
CA PHE A 189 -15.68 -9.19 11.08
C PHE A 189 -16.33 -10.58 11.05
N VAL A 190 -16.27 -11.30 9.92
CA VAL A 190 -16.70 -12.70 9.83
C VAL A 190 -15.82 -13.58 10.72
N THR A 191 -14.50 -13.38 10.67
CA THR A 191 -13.55 -14.10 11.55
C THR A 191 -13.83 -13.82 13.02
N PHE A 192 -14.16 -12.57 13.38
CA PHE A 192 -14.59 -12.20 14.73
C PHE A 192 -15.90 -12.89 15.11
N ALA A 193 -16.90 -12.93 14.23
CA ALA A 193 -18.27 -13.38 14.52
C ALA A 193 -18.46 -14.91 14.47
N VAL A 194 -17.61 -15.65 13.76
CA VAL A 194 -17.68 -17.12 13.68
C VAL A 194 -16.47 -17.77 14.35
N GLY A 195 -15.29 -17.22 14.13
CA GLY A 195 -14.00 -17.76 14.55
C GLY A 195 -13.11 -18.14 13.36
N PRO A 196 -11.78 -18.15 13.55
CA PRO A 196 -10.80 -18.44 12.49
C PRO A 196 -10.88 -19.87 11.95
N TRP A 197 -11.43 -20.81 12.73
CA TRP A 197 -11.65 -22.20 12.32
C TRP A 197 -12.52 -22.32 11.06
N LEU A 198 -13.40 -21.34 10.79
CA LEU A 198 -14.22 -21.26 9.59
C LEU A 198 -13.35 -21.42 8.33
N TRP A 199 -12.22 -20.71 8.28
CA TRP A 199 -11.38 -20.66 7.08
C TRP A 199 -10.61 -21.96 6.82
N ARG A 200 -10.56 -22.87 7.80
CA ARG A 200 -9.91 -24.18 7.69
C ARG A 200 -10.89 -25.29 7.25
N LEU A 201 -12.18 -24.97 7.10
CA LEU A 201 -13.16 -25.92 6.56
C LEU A 201 -12.87 -26.26 5.09
N PRO A 202 -13.22 -27.48 4.65
CA PRO A 202 -13.34 -27.80 3.23
C PRO A 202 -14.26 -26.80 2.51
N ALA A 203 -13.82 -26.29 1.37
CA ALA A 203 -14.58 -25.33 0.58
C ALA A 203 -15.92 -25.91 0.09
N THR A 204 -15.97 -27.23 -0.12
CA THR A 204 -17.18 -27.98 -0.51
C THR A 204 -18.31 -27.90 0.52
N ASP A 205 -18.00 -27.63 1.78
CA ASP A 205 -19.01 -27.52 2.85
C ASP A 205 -19.81 -26.22 2.74
N VAL A 206 -19.28 -25.21 2.02
CA VAL A 206 -19.95 -23.92 1.79
C VAL A 206 -20.35 -23.74 0.34
N VAL A 207 -19.51 -24.18 -0.61
CA VAL A 207 -19.74 -24.10 -2.05
C VAL A 207 -19.65 -25.52 -2.62
N PRO A 208 -20.79 -26.24 -2.79
CA PRO A 208 -20.80 -27.68 -3.10
C PRO A 208 -20.51 -27.96 -4.58
N LEU A 209 -19.33 -27.56 -5.05
CA LEU A 209 -18.82 -27.79 -6.40
C LEU A 209 -17.68 -28.81 -6.37
N LYS A 210 -17.77 -29.85 -7.21
CA LYS A 210 -16.77 -30.92 -7.30
C LYS A 210 -15.34 -30.43 -7.60
N ILE A 211 -15.20 -29.32 -8.33
CA ILE A 211 -13.89 -28.71 -8.62
C ILE A 211 -13.16 -28.18 -7.37
N LEU A 212 -13.88 -28.04 -6.25
CA LEU A 212 -13.35 -27.55 -4.97
C LEU A 212 -13.01 -28.69 -3.99
N GLU A 213 -13.13 -29.97 -4.40
CA GLU A 213 -12.72 -31.10 -3.57
C GLU A 213 -11.25 -30.97 -3.14
N GLY A 214 -10.99 -31.05 -1.84
CA GLY A 214 -9.64 -30.92 -1.26
C GLY A 214 -9.13 -29.48 -1.07
N VAL A 215 -9.89 -28.46 -1.48
CA VAL A 215 -9.54 -27.05 -1.27
C VAL A 215 -10.12 -26.56 0.07
N GLN A 216 -9.33 -25.86 0.89
CA GLN A 216 -9.82 -25.18 2.10
C GLN A 216 -10.36 -23.78 1.78
N LEU A 217 -11.26 -23.25 2.62
CA LEU A 217 -11.84 -21.92 2.41
C LEU A 217 -10.81 -20.78 2.41
N ASN A 218 -9.76 -20.83 3.24
CA ASN A 218 -8.67 -19.86 3.20
C ASN A 218 -8.01 -19.82 1.82
N SER A 219 -7.72 -20.99 1.25
CA SER A 219 -7.08 -21.16 -0.05
C SER A 219 -7.98 -20.66 -1.17
N LEU A 220 -9.28 -20.94 -1.10
CA LEU A 220 -10.26 -20.43 -2.05
C LEU A 220 -10.32 -18.89 -2.03
N LEU A 221 -10.28 -18.28 -0.85
CA LEU A 221 -10.30 -16.82 -0.73
C LEU A 221 -9.04 -16.18 -1.29
N ILE A 222 -7.87 -16.77 -1.04
CA ILE A 222 -6.59 -16.32 -1.63
C ILE A 222 -6.64 -16.42 -3.15
N ILE A 223 -7.12 -17.55 -3.68
CA ILE A 223 -7.29 -17.74 -5.14
C ILE A 223 -8.19 -16.65 -5.71
N ALA A 224 -9.31 -16.33 -5.05
CA ALA A 224 -10.21 -15.26 -5.48
C ALA A 224 -9.51 -13.89 -5.46
N MET A 225 -8.81 -13.55 -4.38
CA MET A 225 -8.05 -12.29 -4.25
C MET A 225 -6.97 -12.15 -5.32
N VAL A 226 -6.16 -13.20 -5.53
CA VAL A 226 -5.11 -13.23 -6.56
C VAL A 226 -5.72 -13.17 -7.95
N THR A 227 -6.86 -13.80 -8.20
CA THR A 227 -7.56 -13.75 -9.49
C THR A 227 -8.01 -12.33 -9.82
N VAL A 228 -8.65 -11.64 -8.86
CA VAL A 228 -9.07 -10.24 -9.02
C VAL A 228 -7.85 -9.35 -9.24
N GLY A 229 -6.80 -9.54 -8.44
CA GLY A 229 -5.55 -8.79 -8.59
C GLY A 229 -4.90 -8.98 -9.96
N PHE A 230 -4.83 -10.22 -10.44
CA PHE A 230 -4.27 -10.57 -11.74
C PHE A 230 -5.07 -9.95 -12.90
N TYR A 231 -6.41 -10.00 -12.83
CA TYR A 231 -7.25 -9.33 -13.82
C TYR A 231 -6.96 -7.83 -13.87
N GLN A 232 -6.91 -7.16 -12.71
CA GLN A 232 -6.61 -5.73 -12.67
C GLN A 232 -5.20 -5.43 -13.21
N ALA A 233 -4.20 -6.26 -12.87
CA ALA A 233 -2.84 -6.14 -13.40
C ALA A 233 -2.81 -6.24 -14.93
N LEU A 234 -3.55 -7.19 -15.53
CA LEU A 234 -3.71 -7.28 -16.98
C LEU A 234 -4.32 -6.01 -17.57
N CYS A 235 -5.31 -5.41 -16.90
CA CYS A 235 -5.87 -4.14 -17.33
C CYS A 235 -4.86 -2.98 -17.26
N ASN A 236 -4.04 -2.89 -16.20
CA ASN A 236 -2.96 -1.89 -16.11
C ASN A 236 -1.96 -2.07 -17.26
N MET A 237 -1.51 -3.31 -17.50
CA MET A 237 -0.60 -3.64 -18.60
C MET A 237 -1.21 -3.29 -19.96
N TYR A 238 -2.48 -3.65 -20.18
CA TYR A 238 -3.18 -3.34 -21.42
C TYR A 238 -3.20 -1.84 -21.70
N ARG A 239 -3.48 -1.03 -20.68
CA ARG A 239 -3.52 0.43 -20.81
C ARG A 239 -2.15 1.00 -21.16
N VAL A 240 -1.09 0.59 -20.47
CA VAL A 240 0.26 1.12 -20.72
C VAL A 240 0.86 0.65 -22.05
N PHE A 241 0.68 -0.62 -22.43
CA PHE A 241 1.33 -1.17 -23.63
C PHE A 241 0.53 -1.00 -24.92
N PHE A 242 -0.80 -0.99 -24.85
CA PHE A 242 -1.64 -1.09 -26.05
C PHE A 242 -2.66 0.03 -26.19
N SER A 243 -3.17 0.61 -25.09
CA SER A 243 -4.22 1.63 -25.17
C SER A 243 -3.69 3.06 -25.14
N PHE A 244 -2.62 3.34 -24.40
CA PHE A 244 -2.12 4.69 -24.17
C PHE A 244 -0.89 4.98 -25.03
N ASP A 245 -0.98 6.00 -25.88
CA ASP A 245 0.19 6.50 -26.61
C ASP A 245 0.92 7.56 -25.79
N TYR A 246 2.05 7.18 -25.19
CA TYR A 246 2.89 8.07 -24.39
C TYR A 246 3.39 9.31 -25.14
N ARG A 247 3.39 9.31 -26.49
CA ARG A 247 3.80 10.46 -27.31
C ARG A 247 2.77 11.59 -27.29
N THR A 248 1.54 11.27 -26.88
CA THR A 248 0.46 12.26 -26.71
C THR A 248 0.57 13.01 -25.38
N LEU A 249 1.46 12.60 -24.47
CA LEU A 249 1.70 13.31 -23.22
C LEU A 249 2.29 14.70 -23.49
N PRO A 250 1.72 15.77 -22.91
CA PRO A 250 2.30 17.10 -23.00
C PRO A 250 3.75 17.09 -22.50
N PRO A 251 4.69 17.82 -23.14
CA PRO A 251 6.10 17.85 -22.72
C PRO A 251 6.29 18.25 -21.25
N LYS A 252 5.44 19.14 -20.74
CA LYS A 252 5.42 19.54 -19.33
C LYS A 252 5.12 18.37 -18.39
N GLU A 253 4.33 17.40 -18.82
CA GLU A 253 3.96 16.21 -18.03
C GLU A 253 4.88 15.02 -18.24
N ALA A 254 5.41 14.86 -19.46
CA ALA A 254 6.45 13.88 -19.72
C ALA A 254 7.72 14.22 -18.93
N GLY A 255 8.13 15.49 -18.91
CA GLY A 255 9.36 15.94 -18.27
C GLY A 255 10.56 15.09 -18.68
N HIS A 256 11.26 14.51 -17.71
CA HIS A 256 12.40 13.62 -17.92
C HIS A 256 12.06 12.16 -17.61
N LYS A 257 10.77 11.80 -17.52
CA LYS A 257 10.37 10.41 -17.30
C LYS A 257 10.89 9.53 -18.44
N GLN A 258 11.38 8.35 -18.07
CA GLN A 258 11.65 7.28 -19.03
C GLN A 258 10.33 6.64 -19.46
N LEU A 259 9.84 7.02 -20.64
CA LEU A 259 8.57 6.57 -21.20
C LEU A 259 8.78 5.65 -22.41
N GLY A 260 7.68 5.07 -22.90
CA GLY A 260 7.68 4.15 -24.03
C GLY A 260 7.86 2.68 -23.65
N PRO A 261 7.69 1.77 -24.62
CA PRO A 261 7.59 0.33 -24.36
C PRO A 261 8.80 -0.26 -23.64
N THR A 262 10.02 0.18 -24.01
CA THR A 262 11.25 -0.32 -23.38
C THR A 262 11.32 0.06 -21.90
N ALA A 263 11.05 1.32 -21.57
CA ALA A 263 11.06 1.78 -20.17
C ALA A 263 9.93 1.10 -19.36
N ALA A 264 8.73 1.02 -19.96
CA ALA A 264 7.59 0.33 -19.36
C ALA A 264 7.92 -1.14 -19.04
N TRP A 265 8.52 -1.88 -19.97
CA TRP A 265 8.97 -3.25 -19.75
C TRP A 265 10.06 -3.37 -18.68
N LEU A 266 11.07 -2.48 -18.68
CA LEU A 266 12.14 -2.51 -17.68
C LEU A 266 11.61 -2.27 -16.26
N HIS A 267 10.73 -1.28 -16.09
CA HIS A 267 10.06 -1.04 -14.82
C HIS A 267 9.22 -2.25 -14.40
N PHE A 268 8.39 -2.77 -15.31
CA PHE A 268 7.54 -3.94 -15.05
C PHE A 268 8.35 -5.16 -14.59
N VAL A 269 9.42 -5.50 -15.31
CA VAL A 269 10.30 -6.62 -14.95
C VAL A 269 10.95 -6.38 -13.59
N THR A 270 11.39 -5.16 -13.28
CA THR A 270 12.01 -4.86 -11.99
C THR A 270 11.03 -5.01 -10.83
N LEU A 271 9.81 -4.47 -10.97
CA LEU A 271 8.76 -4.56 -9.96
C LEU A 271 8.32 -6.03 -9.76
N THR A 272 8.15 -6.76 -10.86
CA THR A 272 7.81 -8.19 -10.84
C THR A 272 8.91 -9.03 -10.19
N ALA A 273 10.18 -8.76 -10.51
CA ALA A 273 11.32 -9.47 -9.94
C ALA A 273 11.43 -9.27 -8.43
N GLN A 274 11.25 -8.04 -7.93
CA GLN A 274 11.22 -7.77 -6.49
C GLN A 274 10.10 -8.57 -5.78
N LEU A 275 8.89 -8.57 -6.34
CA LEU A 275 7.77 -9.30 -5.74
C LEU A 275 7.95 -10.81 -5.86
N ALA A 276 8.54 -11.30 -6.94
CA ALA A 276 8.89 -12.72 -7.09
C ALA A 276 9.93 -13.15 -6.04
N ILE A 277 10.97 -12.34 -5.80
CA ILE A 277 11.94 -12.56 -4.71
C ILE A 277 11.21 -12.60 -3.36
N SER A 278 10.26 -11.68 -3.14
CA SER A 278 9.45 -11.63 -1.91
C SER A 278 8.62 -12.91 -1.72
N ALA A 279 7.93 -13.35 -2.78
CA ALA A 279 7.14 -14.57 -2.76
C ALA A 279 8.01 -15.80 -2.51
N ILE A 280 9.19 -15.91 -3.15
CA ILE A 280 10.13 -17.02 -2.94
C ILE A 280 10.68 -17.02 -1.50
N TRP A 281 10.89 -15.84 -0.91
CA TRP A 281 11.34 -15.72 0.47
C TRP A 281 10.30 -16.25 1.46
N LEU A 282 9.04 -15.92 1.23
CA LEU A 282 7.91 -16.37 2.04
C LEU A 282 7.45 -17.81 1.68
N TYR A 283 7.93 -18.37 0.56
CA TYR A 283 7.62 -19.71 0.05
C TYR A 283 8.46 -20.80 0.74
N GLY A 284 8.38 -20.88 2.07
CA GLY A 284 8.99 -21.96 2.83
C GLY A 284 8.51 -21.96 4.26
N GLU A 285 8.15 -23.14 4.75
CA GLU A 285 7.82 -23.30 6.16
C GLU A 285 9.03 -22.88 7.00
N THR A 286 8.78 -21.96 7.93
CA THR A 286 9.78 -21.51 8.88
C THR A 286 9.64 -22.34 10.15
N THR A 287 10.68 -23.10 10.51
CA THR A 287 10.71 -23.83 11.79
C THR A 287 11.14 -22.96 12.96
N THR A 288 11.72 -21.79 12.68
CA THR A 288 12.15 -20.82 13.70
C THR A 288 11.00 -19.86 14.00
N PRO A 289 10.57 -19.73 15.27
CA PRO A 289 9.54 -18.77 15.66
C PRO A 289 9.90 -17.34 15.21
N TYR A 290 8.89 -16.54 14.88
CA TYR A 290 9.00 -15.15 14.43
C TYR A 290 9.69 -14.95 13.06
N LEU A 291 10.30 -15.97 12.46
CA LEU A 291 11.09 -15.79 11.24
C LEU A 291 10.21 -15.33 10.09
N CYS A 292 9.05 -15.95 9.92
CA CYS A 292 8.09 -15.57 8.89
C CYS A 292 7.65 -14.10 9.05
N ARG A 293 7.40 -13.66 10.28
CA ARG A 293 7.05 -12.27 10.60
C ARG A 293 8.16 -11.31 10.22
N ALA A 294 9.40 -11.63 10.60
CA ALA A 294 10.56 -10.79 10.30
C ALA A 294 10.80 -10.67 8.79
N GLN A 295 10.58 -11.75 8.03
CA GLN A 295 10.63 -11.74 6.57
C GLN A 295 9.52 -10.86 5.98
N ASN A 296 8.28 -11.00 6.47
CA ASN A 296 7.16 -10.19 6.03
C ASN A 296 7.38 -8.69 6.28
N VAL A 297 7.96 -8.31 7.43
CA VAL A 297 8.34 -6.91 7.72
C VAL A 297 9.35 -6.38 6.70
N ASN A 298 10.37 -7.16 6.35
CA ASN A 298 11.35 -6.77 5.32
C ASN A 298 10.64 -6.55 3.96
N VAL A 299 9.79 -7.49 3.56
CA VAL A 299 9.01 -7.39 2.32
C VAL A 299 8.20 -6.10 2.30
N GLY A 300 7.47 -5.78 3.37
CA GLY A 300 6.67 -4.57 3.47
C GLY A 300 7.49 -3.28 3.38
N ILE A 301 8.60 -3.18 4.12
CA ILE A 301 9.43 -1.96 4.13
C ILE A 301 10.08 -1.73 2.75
N ILE A 302 10.62 -2.78 2.14
CA ILE A 302 11.30 -2.65 0.84
C ILE A 302 10.26 -2.41 -0.27
N TYR A 303 9.08 -3.01 -0.18
CA TYR A 303 7.94 -2.67 -1.04
C TYR A 303 7.56 -1.19 -0.95
N ALA A 304 7.36 -0.68 0.28
CA ALA A 304 7.02 0.72 0.50
C ALA A 304 8.11 1.68 0.01
N LEU A 305 9.40 1.32 0.15
CA LEU A 305 10.51 2.09 -0.40
C LEU A 305 10.45 2.14 -1.94
N THR A 306 10.22 1.01 -2.60
CA THR A 306 10.10 0.93 -4.06
C THR A 306 8.91 1.74 -4.56
N ALA A 307 7.74 1.58 -3.95
CA ALA A 307 6.54 2.34 -4.26
C ALA A 307 6.76 3.85 -4.08
N SER A 308 7.31 4.27 -2.94
CA SER A 308 7.58 5.69 -2.65
C SER A 308 8.53 6.31 -3.69
N ARG A 309 9.55 5.56 -4.12
CA ARG A 309 10.48 6.01 -5.17
C ARG A 309 9.82 6.10 -6.56
N LEU A 310 8.90 5.18 -6.87
CA LEU A 310 8.14 5.21 -8.13
C LEU A 310 7.19 6.41 -8.18
N ILE A 311 6.44 6.63 -7.10
CA ILE A 311 5.56 7.79 -6.92
C ILE A 311 6.38 9.08 -7.04
N MET A 312 7.49 9.18 -6.32
CA MET A 312 8.38 10.34 -6.41
C MET A 312 8.96 10.57 -7.80
N ALA A 313 9.37 9.52 -8.50
CA ALA A 313 9.86 9.64 -9.87
C ALA A 313 8.77 10.18 -10.80
N HIS A 314 7.53 9.71 -10.65
CA HIS A 314 6.40 10.23 -11.40
C HIS A 314 6.16 11.72 -11.10
N MET A 315 6.01 12.07 -9.83
CA MET A 315 5.66 13.41 -9.38
C MET A 315 6.75 14.44 -9.68
N CYS A 316 8.02 14.05 -9.55
CA CYS A 316 9.15 14.90 -9.94
C CYS A 316 9.40 14.92 -11.45
N LYS A 317 8.71 14.08 -12.23
CA LYS A 317 8.88 13.93 -13.68
C LYS A 317 10.30 13.49 -14.03
N GLU A 318 10.84 12.56 -13.25
CA GLU A 318 12.20 12.04 -13.32
C GLU A 318 12.21 10.54 -13.67
N PRO A 319 13.35 10.00 -14.15
CA PRO A 319 13.52 8.56 -14.30
C PRO A 319 13.30 7.79 -12.99
N PHE A 320 12.57 6.68 -13.05
CA PHE A 320 12.44 5.79 -11.90
C PHE A 320 13.77 5.10 -11.57
N GLN A 321 14.16 5.17 -10.29
CA GLN A 321 15.38 4.56 -9.76
C GLN A 321 15.02 3.55 -8.66
N PRO A 322 14.84 2.26 -9.01
CA PRO A 322 14.49 1.23 -8.04
C PRO A 322 15.57 1.08 -6.95
N PRO A 323 15.22 0.70 -5.71
CA PRO A 323 16.18 0.49 -4.63
C PRO A 323 16.94 -0.84 -4.80
N LEU A 324 17.75 -0.96 -5.86
CA LEU A 324 18.44 -2.19 -6.26
C LEU A 324 19.26 -2.82 -5.12
N LEU A 325 19.90 -2.03 -4.27
CA LEU A 325 20.65 -2.54 -3.13
C LEU A 325 19.74 -3.25 -2.11
N ALA A 326 18.55 -2.71 -1.83
CA ALA A 326 17.59 -3.34 -0.95
C ALA A 326 17.03 -4.64 -1.56
N ILE A 327 16.69 -4.60 -2.87
CA ILE A 327 16.22 -5.78 -3.61
C ILE A 327 17.30 -6.88 -3.64
N PHE A 328 18.57 -6.49 -3.85
CA PHE A 328 19.69 -7.42 -3.80
C PHE A 328 19.87 -8.02 -2.39
N GLY A 329 19.71 -7.22 -1.34
CA GLY A 329 19.69 -7.70 0.04
C GLY A 329 18.60 -8.76 0.28
N MET A 330 17.40 -8.58 -0.28
CA MET A 330 16.35 -9.60 -0.24
C MET A 330 16.76 -10.88 -0.98
N ALA A 331 17.34 -10.75 -2.18
CA ALA A 331 17.81 -11.89 -2.96
C ALA A 331 18.90 -12.69 -2.22
N LEU A 332 19.82 -11.99 -1.54
CA LEU A 332 20.82 -12.63 -0.68
C LEU A 332 20.18 -13.33 0.52
N ALA A 333 19.14 -12.75 1.13
CA ALA A 333 18.43 -13.39 2.23
C ALA A 333 17.70 -14.66 1.78
N VAL A 334 17.10 -14.62 0.59
CA VAL A 334 16.52 -15.80 -0.06
C VAL A 334 17.60 -16.86 -0.29
N ALA A 335 18.73 -16.50 -0.88
CA ALA A 335 19.84 -17.44 -1.10
C ALA A 335 20.33 -18.04 0.24
N ASN A 336 20.51 -17.22 1.27
CA ASN A 336 20.89 -17.66 2.61
C ASN A 336 19.86 -18.63 3.21
N SER A 337 18.56 -18.40 2.99
CA SER A 337 17.50 -19.30 3.48
C SER A 337 17.60 -20.72 2.92
N ARG A 338 18.20 -20.88 1.73
CA ARG A 338 18.36 -22.17 1.04
C ARG A 338 19.75 -22.79 1.27
N LEU A 339 20.79 -21.96 1.21
CA LEU A 339 22.19 -22.39 1.28
C LEU A 339 22.76 -22.39 2.69
N LYS A 340 22.07 -21.78 3.65
CA LYS A 340 22.39 -21.78 5.09
C LYS A 340 23.80 -21.26 5.40
N TRP A 341 24.24 -20.19 4.73
CA TRP A 341 25.55 -19.57 4.96
C TRP A 341 25.67 -18.93 6.35
N ALA A 342 24.58 -18.42 6.89
CA ALA A 342 24.45 -17.84 8.21
C ALA A 342 23.05 -18.09 8.78
N ASP A 343 22.88 -17.85 10.08
CA ASP A 343 21.58 -17.97 10.75
C ASP A 343 20.50 -17.10 10.04
N PRO A 344 19.40 -17.71 9.55
CA PRO A 344 18.38 -16.98 8.79
C PRO A 344 17.71 -15.86 9.59
N MET A 345 17.54 -16.01 10.90
CA MET A 345 16.92 -15.00 11.74
C MET A 345 17.84 -13.78 11.87
N GLN A 346 19.12 -13.97 12.19
CA GLN A 346 20.09 -12.89 12.28
C GLN A 346 20.21 -12.10 10.97
N VAL A 347 20.29 -12.80 9.83
CA VAL A 347 20.32 -12.14 8.50
C VAL A 347 19.04 -11.33 8.26
N THR A 348 17.88 -11.90 8.56
CA THR A 348 16.58 -11.24 8.36
C THR A 348 16.42 -10.01 9.24
N LEU A 349 16.81 -10.08 10.52
CA LEU A 349 16.75 -8.96 11.46
C LEU A 349 17.75 -7.87 11.09
N GLY A 350 18.98 -8.23 10.70
CA GLY A 350 19.98 -7.27 10.22
C GLY A 350 19.47 -6.50 8.99
N LEU A 351 18.87 -7.20 8.04
CA LEU A 351 18.25 -6.57 6.86
C LEU A 351 17.02 -5.72 7.23
N ALA A 352 16.20 -6.15 8.19
CA ALA A 352 15.04 -5.37 8.64
C ALA A 352 15.48 -4.02 9.23
N ILE A 353 16.53 -4.03 10.06
CA ILE A 353 17.10 -2.81 10.65
C ILE A 353 17.61 -1.88 9.54
N VAL A 354 18.43 -2.39 8.62
CA VAL A 354 18.97 -1.59 7.51
C VAL A 354 17.85 -1.03 6.62
N ALA A 355 16.86 -1.86 6.28
CA ALA A 355 15.71 -1.46 5.47
C ALA A 355 14.88 -0.38 6.17
N LEU A 356 14.59 -0.55 7.47
CA LEU A 356 13.82 0.42 8.26
C LEU A 356 14.53 1.77 8.34
N PHE A 357 15.81 1.79 8.73
CA PHE A 357 16.57 3.04 8.81
C PHE A 357 16.75 3.67 7.44
N GLY A 358 17.00 2.88 6.39
CA GLY A 358 17.10 3.38 5.02
C GLY A 358 15.78 3.99 4.51
N TYR A 359 14.65 3.35 4.80
CA TYR A 359 13.32 3.85 4.45
C TYR A 359 12.96 5.12 5.21
N LEU A 360 13.13 5.14 6.54
CA LEU A 360 12.87 6.32 7.37
C LEU A 360 13.76 7.49 6.96
N HIS A 361 15.05 7.24 6.73
CA HIS A 361 15.96 8.27 6.26
C HIS A 361 15.52 8.85 4.91
N TYR A 362 15.11 8.00 3.97
CA TYR A 362 14.60 8.44 2.67
C TYR A 362 13.33 9.30 2.82
N VAL A 363 12.29 8.78 3.49
CA VAL A 363 10.98 9.44 3.61
C VAL A 363 11.10 10.76 4.38
N LEU A 364 11.77 10.77 5.54
CA LEU A 364 11.92 11.98 6.35
C LEU A 364 12.71 13.05 5.59
N SER A 365 13.79 12.67 4.89
CA SER A 365 14.60 13.62 4.12
C SER A 365 13.85 14.18 2.91
N VAL A 366 13.04 13.36 2.23
CA VAL A 366 12.21 13.80 1.09
C VAL A 366 11.11 14.74 1.56
N ILE A 367 10.40 14.40 2.64
CA ILE A 367 9.36 15.26 3.23
C ILE A 367 9.95 16.61 3.63
N ASP A 368 11.11 16.61 4.31
CA ASP A 368 11.78 17.85 4.74
C ASP A 368 12.19 18.72 3.53
N GLN A 369 12.82 18.13 2.51
CA GLN A 369 13.21 18.85 1.28
C GLN A 369 12.00 19.47 0.58
N ILE A 370 10.87 18.75 0.49
CA ILE A 370 9.64 19.25 -0.13
C ILE A 370 9.01 20.37 0.72
N CYS A 371 8.93 20.19 2.05
CA CYS A 371 8.42 21.20 2.97
C CYS A 371 9.22 22.50 2.87
N ASN A 372 10.55 22.40 2.86
CA ASN A 372 11.45 23.55 2.75
C ASN A 372 11.31 24.25 1.39
N PHE A 373 11.17 23.48 0.30
CA PHE A 373 11.01 24.04 -1.05
C PHE A 373 9.65 24.70 -1.27
N LEU A 374 8.55 24.13 -0.75
CA LEU A 374 7.19 24.67 -0.90
C LEU A 374 6.82 25.70 0.19
N GLY A 375 7.60 25.80 1.28
CA GLY A 375 7.31 26.69 2.40
C GLY A 375 6.12 26.26 3.25
N ILE A 376 5.84 24.95 3.31
CA ILE A 376 4.72 24.32 4.03
C ILE A 376 5.23 23.46 5.18
N ARG A 377 4.32 23.00 6.05
CA ARG A 377 4.60 22.02 7.10
C ARG A 377 3.83 20.74 6.80
N CYS A 378 4.45 19.59 7.08
CA CYS A 378 3.84 18.29 6.76
C CYS A 378 2.58 17.99 7.60
N LEU A 379 2.67 18.11 8.93
CA LEU A 379 1.62 17.66 9.86
C LEU A 379 0.84 18.80 10.54
N SER A 380 1.00 20.04 10.08
CA SER A 380 0.27 21.18 10.63
C SER A 380 -0.03 22.22 9.56
N LEU A 381 -1.15 22.91 9.70
CA LEU A 381 -1.49 24.05 8.86
C LEU A 381 -0.99 25.34 9.52
N LYS A 382 -0.54 26.31 8.71
CA LYS A 382 -0.33 27.68 9.21
C LYS A 382 -1.69 28.19 9.67
N ARG A 383 -1.77 28.70 10.90
CA ARG A 383 -3.01 29.33 11.39
C ARG A 383 -3.36 30.49 10.44
N PRO A 384 -4.61 30.59 9.96
CA PRO A 384 -5.04 31.78 9.25
C PRO A 384 -4.90 32.98 10.19
N ASP A 385 -4.43 34.12 9.68
CA ASP A 385 -4.44 35.36 10.44
C ASP A 385 -5.87 35.68 10.89
N ALA A 386 -6.03 36.34 12.05
CA ALA A 386 -7.34 36.58 12.68
C ALA A 386 -8.37 37.25 11.74
N ALA A 387 -7.91 38.06 10.78
CA ALA A 387 -8.76 38.69 9.77
C ALA A 387 -9.39 37.69 8.79
N THR A 388 -8.67 36.61 8.43
CA THR A 388 -9.13 35.58 7.50
C THR A 388 -10.18 34.67 8.13
N VAL A 389 -10.08 34.45 9.44
CA VAL A 389 -11.06 33.67 10.22
C VAL A 389 -12.41 34.39 10.28
N SER A 390 -12.42 35.71 10.51
CA SER A 390 -13.66 36.50 10.48
C SER A 390 -14.37 36.49 9.12
N ALA A 391 -13.61 36.46 8.02
CA ALA A 391 -14.19 36.37 6.67
C ALA A 391 -14.74 34.97 6.32
N MET A 392 -14.22 33.90 6.94
CA MET A 392 -14.68 32.53 6.74
C MET A 392 -15.96 32.19 7.52
N HIS A 393 -16.28 32.94 8.58
CA HIS A 393 -17.53 32.78 9.35
C HIS A 393 -18.65 33.72 8.89
N ALA A 394 -18.36 34.66 7.99
CA ALA A 394 -19.31 35.62 7.44
C ALA A 394 -19.96 35.16 6.11
N ASN A 395 -19.50 34.04 5.56
CA ASN A 395 -20.09 33.32 4.42
C ASN A 395 -20.50 31.92 4.88
#